data_AF-A0A9P7XAG0-F1
#
_entry.id   AF-A0A9P7XAG0-F1
#
_cell.length_a   1.000
_cell.length_b   1.000
_cell.length_c   1.000
_cell.angle_alpha   90.00
_cell.angle_beta   90.00
_cell.angle_gamma   90.00
#
_symmetry.space_group_name_H-M   'P 1'
#
loop_
_entity.id
_entity.type
_entity.pdbx_description
1 polymer ?
#
loop_
_entity_poly.entity_id
_entity_poly.type
_entity_poly.pdbx_seq_one_letter_code
_entity_poly.pdbx_strand_id
1 'polypeptide(L)' 'MTITKDTAAPLVVVVGATGIQGSSVIKALGESNKLYRIRGLTRDLEKPASKALTEQGV' A
#
# COMPACT_ATOMS: atom_id res chain seq x y z
N MET A 1 -3.73 1.53 -10.49
CA MET A 1 -2.79 1.95 -9.44
C MET A 1 -1.37 1.61 -9.89
N THR A 2 -0.44 2.52 -9.71
CA THR A 2 0.97 2.43 -10.16
C THR A 2 1.87 1.81 -9.08
N ILE A 3 1.38 0.76 -8.40
CA ILE A 3 2.18 0.01 -7.43
C ILE A 3 3.00 -1.02 -8.19
N THR A 4 4.32 -0.96 -8.05
CA THR A 4 5.26 -1.85 -8.74
C THR A 4 5.88 -2.86 -7.77
N LYS A 5 6.48 -3.93 -8.31
CA LYS A 5 7.36 -4.86 -7.58
C LYS A 5 8.84 -4.68 -7.97
N ASP A 6 9.14 -3.77 -8.90
CA ASP A 6 10.50 -3.48 -9.33
C ASP A 6 11.35 -2.92 -8.19
N THR A 7 12.46 -3.60 -7.88
CA THR A 7 13.37 -3.23 -6.80
C THR A 7 14.09 -1.90 -7.00
N ALA A 8 14.15 -1.38 -8.25
CA ALA A 8 14.67 -0.06 -8.54
C ALA A 8 13.75 1.07 -8.03
N ALA A 9 12.46 0.80 -7.85
CA ALA A 9 11.52 1.78 -7.31
C ALA A 9 11.63 1.92 -5.77
N PRO A 10 11.41 3.14 -5.23
CA PRO A 10 11.42 3.37 -3.78
C PRO A 10 10.39 2.49 -3.06
N LEU A 11 10.79 1.96 -1.89
CA LEU A 11 9.90 1.22 -1.01
C LEU A 11 9.34 2.14 0.08
N VAL A 12 8.02 2.22 0.17
CA VAL A 12 7.30 2.94 1.21
C VAL A 12 6.62 1.94 2.14
N VAL A 13 6.97 1.99 3.43
CA VAL A 13 6.34 1.17 4.46
C VAL A 13 5.32 2.01 5.21
N VAL A 14 4.07 1.54 5.27
CA VAL A 14 2.98 2.26 5.93
C VAL A 14 2.54 1.51 7.18
N VAL A 15 2.81 2.10 8.34
CA VAL A 15 2.30 1.62 9.64
C VAL A 15 0.87 2.09 9.82
N GLY A 16 -0.05 1.17 10.17
CA GLY A 16 -1.47 1.50 10.23
C GLY A 16 -2.12 1.61 8.85
N ALA A 17 -1.66 0.80 7.89
CA ALA A 17 -2.12 0.80 6.50
C ALA A 17 -3.65 0.67 6.34
N THR A 18 -4.30 -0.07 7.23
CA THR A 18 -5.76 -0.27 7.22
C THR A 18 -6.55 0.88 7.85
N GLY A 19 -5.89 1.86 8.46
CA GLY A 19 -6.53 3.02 9.06
C GLY A 19 -6.90 4.09 8.02
N ILE A 20 -7.69 5.09 8.43
CA ILE A 20 -8.16 6.18 7.55
C ILE A 20 -6.96 6.92 6.92
N GLN A 21 -5.97 7.28 7.73
CA GLN A 21 -4.79 8.02 7.25
C GLN A 21 -3.88 7.13 6.39
N GLY A 22 -3.57 5.91 6.86
CA GLY A 22 -2.70 4.98 6.14
C GLY A 22 -3.23 4.63 4.75
N SER A 23 -4.53 4.31 4.65
CA SER A 23 -5.17 4.00 3.38
C SER A 23 -5.23 5.21 2.44
N SER A 24 -5.44 6.42 2.95
CA SER A 24 -5.38 7.65 2.14
C SER A 24 -3.99 7.89 1.56
N VAL A 25 -2.92 7.63 2.32
CA VAL A 25 -1.54 7.74 1.83
C VAL A 25 -1.28 6.71 0.73
N ILE A 26 -1.67 5.45 0.95
CA ILE A 26 -1.50 4.38 -0.04
C ILE A 26 -2.21 4.73 -1.35
N LYS A 27 -3.46 5.21 -1.26
CA LYS A 27 -4.24 5.63 -2.42
C LYS A 27 -3.53 6.74 -3.20
N ALA A 28 -3.10 7.80 -2.51
CA ALA A 28 -2.41 8.92 -3.15
C ALA A 28 -1.09 8.50 -3.83
N LEU A 29 -0.33 7.59 -3.22
CA LEU A 29 0.90 7.06 -3.83
C LEU A 29 0.59 6.19 -5.06
N GLY A 30 -0.43 5.34 -4.97
CA GLY A 30 -0.88 4.48 -6.06
C GLY A 30 -1.53 5.22 -7.24
N GLU A 31 -1.98 6.45 -7.04
CA GLU A 31 -2.51 7.35 -8.08
C GLU A 31 -1.44 8.32 -8.62
N SER A 32 -0.24 8.32 -8.04
CA SER A 32 0.83 9.22 -8.47
C SER A 32 1.48 8.78 -9.79
N ASN A 33 2.12 9.72 -10.48
CA ASN A 33 2.92 9.47 -11.69
C ASN A 33 4.24 8.75 -11.41
N LYS A 34 4.59 8.51 -10.14
CA LYS A 34 5.81 7.81 -9.74
C LYS A 34 5.48 6.38 -9.39
N LEU A 35 6.39 5.47 -9.73
CA LEU A 35 6.30 4.08 -9.34
C LEU A 35 6.78 3.91 -7.90
N TYR A 36 5.95 3.34 -7.05
CA TYR A 36 6.30 2.99 -5.68
C TYR A 36 6.08 1.50 -5.44
N ARG A 37 6.98 0.90 -4.67
CA ARG A 37 6.69 -0.34 -3.96
C ARG A 37 6.08 0.04 -2.63
N ILE A 38 4.97 -0.57 -2.26
CA ILE A 38 4.30 -0.29 -0.99
C ILE A 38 4.29 -1.56 -0.15
N ARG A 39 4.52 -1.42 1.15
CA ARG A 39 4.33 -2.49 2.12
C ARG A 39 3.44 -1.99 3.26
N GLY A 40 2.24 -2.53 3.33
CA GLY A 40 1.32 -2.25 4.43
C GLY A 40 1.64 -3.08 5.67
N LEU A 41 1.74 -2.46 6.84
CA LEU A 41 1.77 -3.19 8.11
C LEU A 41 0.38 -3.22 8.74
N THR A 42 -0.08 -4.43 9.01
CA THR A 42 -1.31 -4.73 9.73
C THR A 42 -1.03 -5.82 10.76
N ARG A 43 -1.87 -5.87 11.80
CA ARG A 43 -1.81 -6.93 12.82
C ARG A 43 -2.55 -8.20 12.40
N ASP A 44 -3.42 -8.08 11.40
CA ASP A 44 -4.32 -9.15 10.97
C ASP A 44 -4.50 -9.06 9.45
N LEU A 45 -3.99 -10.07 8.74
CA LEU A 45 -4.06 -10.17 7.27
C LEU A 45 -5.46 -10.60 6.80
N GLU A 46 -6.27 -11.21 7.67
CA GLU A 46 -7.55 -11.77 7.28
C GLU A 46 -8.69 -10.74 7.27
N LYS A 47 -8.47 -9.57 7.87
CA LYS A 47 -9.46 -8.49 7.86
C LYS A 47 -9.79 -8.02 6.44
N PRO A 48 -11.05 -7.66 6.16
CA PRO A 48 -11.46 -7.19 4.83
C PRO A 48 -10.59 -6.05 4.28
N ALA A 49 -10.21 -5.08 5.13
CA ALA A 49 -9.35 -3.97 4.73
C ALA A 49 -7.93 -4.42 4.34
N SER A 50 -7.38 -5.43 5.02
CA SER A 50 -6.06 -5.99 4.70
C SER A 50 -6.09 -6.70 3.35
N LYS A 51 -7.12 -7.55 3.12
CA LYS A 51 -7.32 -8.25 1.85
C LYS A 51 -7.48 -7.29 0.67
N ALA A 52 -8.29 -6.24 0.85
CA ALA A 52 -8.49 -5.21 -0.17
C ALA A 52 -7.18 -4.48 -0.54
N LEU A 53 -6.27 -4.26 0.41
CA LEU A 53 -4.95 -3.69 0.14
C LEU A 53 -4.04 -4.69 -0.59
N THR A 54 -4.07 -5.97 -0.22
CA THR A 54 -3.33 -7.02 -0.92
C THR A 54 -3.77 -7.16 -2.39
N GLU A 55 -5.07 -7.07 -2.66
CA GLU A 55 -5.62 -7.06 -4.04
C GLU A 55 -5.12 -5.84 -4.85
N GLN A 56 -4.79 -4.73 -4.19
CA GLN A 56 -4.20 -3.54 -4.82
C GLN A 56 -2.68 -3.66 -5.03
N GLY A 57 -2.05 -4.73 -4.54
CA GLY A 57 -0.61 -4.98 -4.69
C GLY A 57 0.26 -4.42 -3.55
N VAL A 58 -0.34 -4.08 -2.41
CA VAL A 58 0.32 -3.57 -1.17
C VAL A 58 0.75 -4.70 -0.23
#